data_AF-A0A961DJQ2-F1
#
_entry.id   AF-A0A961DJQ2-F1
#
_cell.length_a   1.000
_cell.length_b   1.000
_cell.length_c   1.000
_cell.angle_alpha   90.00
_cell.angle_beta   90.00
_cell.angle_gamma   90.00
#
_symmetry.space_group_name_H-M   'P 1'
#
loop_
_entity.id
_entity.type
_entity.pdbx_description
1 polymer ?
#
loop_
_entity_poly.entity_id
_entity_poly.type
_entity_poly.pdbx_seq_one_letter_code
_entity_poly.pdbx_strand_id
1 'polypeptide(L)' 'NIIEVGTGGTVVVAHALWHGRVADPAHRDDVVAGYRSLLRELSASEAVISALSPIGDGLLQLTRVEP' A
#
# COMPACT_ATOMS: atom_id res chain seq x y z
N ASN A 1 14.69 9.45 -4.57
CA ASN A 1 15.39 8.28 -5.13
C ASN A 1 14.50 7.09 -4.87
N ILE A 2 13.87 6.53 -5.91
CA ILE A 2 13.00 5.36 -5.76
C ILE A 2 13.92 4.14 -5.88
N ILE A 3 13.86 3.24 -4.91
CA ILE A 3 14.57 1.96 -5.00
C ILE A 3 13.83 1.13 -6.05
N GLU A 4 14.46 0.83 -7.18
CA GLU A 4 13.88 -0.10 -8.15
C GLU A 4 13.92 -1.52 -7.58
N VAL A 5 12.77 -2.18 -7.62
CA VAL A 5 12.60 -3.56 -7.13
C VAL A 5 12.44 -4.49 -8.33
N GLY A 6 13.34 -5.46 -8.46
CA GLY A 6 13.28 -6.49 -9.51
C GLY A 6 12.15 -7.51 -9.28
N THR A 7 11.90 -8.37 -10.26
CA THR A 7 10.93 -9.48 -10.12
C THR A 7 11.25 -10.32 -8.89
N GLY A 8 10.22 -10.68 -8.12
CA GLY A 8 10.33 -11.39 -6.84
C GLY A 8 10.74 -10.51 -5.66
N GLY A 9 11.20 -9.28 -5.92
CA GLY A 9 11.52 -8.33 -4.87
C GLY A 9 10.27 -7.81 -4.17
N THR A 10 10.39 -7.53 -2.87
CA THR A 10 9.28 -7.10 -2.02
C THR A 10 9.57 -5.75 -1.38
N VAL A 11 8.58 -4.86 -1.44
CA VAL A 11 8.55 -3.62 -0.65
C VAL A 11 7.59 -3.80 0.50
N VAL A 12 8.01 -3.32 1.68
CA VAL A 12 7.18 -3.27 2.88
C VAL A 12 7.04 -1.82 3.32
N VAL A 13 5.80 -1.36 3.49
CA VAL A 13 5.46 -0.02 3.95
C VAL A 13 4.76 -0.13 5.31
N ALA A 14 5.43 0.39 6.35
CA ALA A 14 4.86 0.52 7.68
C ALA A 14 3.87 1.70 7.74
N HIS A 15 2.98 1.68 8.74
CA HIS A 15 2.00 2.74 9.00
C HIS A 15 1.03 3.00 7.82
N ALA A 16 0.74 1.96 7.03
CA ALA A 16 -0.02 2.08 5.79
C ALA A 16 -1.51 2.43 5.99
N LEU A 17 -2.04 2.32 7.21
CA LEU A 17 -3.38 2.78 7.59
C LEU A 17 -3.39 4.15 8.26
N TRP A 18 -2.23 4.80 8.43
CA TRP A 18 -2.07 6.16 8.94
C TRP A 18 -2.89 6.42 10.21
N HIS A 19 -2.50 5.78 11.33
CA HIS A 19 -3.24 5.83 12.59
C HIS A 19 -4.73 5.43 12.46
N GLY A 20 -5.04 4.50 11.55
CA GLY A 20 -6.41 4.02 11.27
C GLY A 20 -7.25 4.93 10.37
N ARG A 21 -6.76 6.12 10.02
CA ARG A 21 -7.51 7.13 9.24
C ARG A 21 -7.78 6.70 7.81
N VAL A 22 -6.95 5.84 7.22
CA VAL A 22 -7.16 5.33 5.85
C VAL A 22 -8.41 4.46 5.76
N ALA A 23 -8.73 3.70 6.80
CA ALA A 23 -9.93 2.86 6.84
C ALA A 23 -11.20 3.66 7.20
N ASP A 24 -11.06 4.80 7.88
CA ASP A 24 -12.20 5.61 8.34
C ASP A 24 -12.72 6.57 7.26
N PRO A 25 -13.95 6.36 6.71
CA PRO A 25 -14.50 7.19 5.64
C PRO A 25 -14.77 8.66 6.03
N ALA A 26 -14.77 9.00 7.32
CA ALA A 26 -14.91 10.38 7.78
C ALA A 26 -13.66 11.23 7.45
N HIS A 27 -12.48 10.61 7.32
CA HIS A 27 -11.23 11.30 7.01
C HIS A 27 -11.02 11.41 5.49
N ARG A 28 -10.70 12.62 5.01
CA ARG A 28 -10.59 12.96 3.57
C ARG A 28 -9.46 13.94 3.25
N ASP A 29 -8.53 14.14 4.18
CA ASP A 29 -7.34 14.95 3.93
C ASP A 29 -6.42 14.30 2.88
N ASP A 30 -5.51 15.10 2.32
CA ASP A 30 -4.67 14.71 1.18
C ASP A 30 -3.81 13.48 1.46
N VAL A 31 -3.34 13.31 2.70
CA VAL A 31 -2.54 12.14 3.09
C VAL A 31 -3.39 10.87 3.02
N VAL A 32 -4.59 10.90 3.60
CA VAL A 32 -5.54 9.78 3.54
C VAL A 32 -5.97 9.50 2.10
N ALA A 33 -6.22 10.54 1.29
CA ALA A 33 -6.55 10.40 -0.11
C ALA A 33 -5.41 9.72 -0.90
N GLY A 34 -4.15 10.12 -0.65
CA GLY A 34 -2.96 9.52 -1.26
C GLY A 34 -2.83 8.03 -0.96
N TYR A 35 -2.92 7.62 0.32
CA TYR A 35 -2.89 6.20 0.68
C TYR A 35 -4.03 5.40 0.04
N ARG A 36 -5.26 5.93 0.02
CA ARG A 36 -6.39 5.26 -0.63
C ARG A 36 -6.20 5.13 -2.14
N SER A 37 -5.63 6.13 -2.79
CA SER A 37 -5.31 6.07 -4.22
C SER A 37 -4.28 4.98 -4.50
N LEU A 38 -3.18 4.96 -3.73
CA LEU A 38 -2.13 3.95 -3.84
C LEU A 38 -2.69 2.54 -3.65
N LEU A 39 -3.48 2.30 -2.59
CA LEU A 39 -4.06 0.99 -2.34
C LEU A 39 -5.00 0.53 -3.46
N ARG A 40 -5.78 1.46 -4.05
CA ARG A 40 -6.64 1.15 -5.19
C ARG A 40 -5.82 0.78 -6.42
N GLU A 41 -4.78 1.55 -6.72
CA GLU A 41 -3.88 1.29 -7.85
C GLU A 41 -3.19 -0.07 -7.71
N LEU A 42 -2.64 -0.37 -6.54
CA LEU A 42 -1.99 -1.65 -6.26
C LEU A 42 -2.98 -2.82 -6.33
N SER A 43 -4.23 -2.64 -5.90
CA SER A 43 -5.24 -3.70 -5.96
C SER A 43 -5.69 -4.03 -7.40
N ALA A 44 -5.52 -3.09 -8.33
CA ALA A 44 -5.89 -3.25 -9.74
C ALA A 44 -4.69 -3.65 -10.63
N SER A 45 -3.48 -3.69 -10.07
CA SER A 45 -2.25 -3.93 -10.82
C SER A 45 -1.91 -5.41 -10.87
N GLU A 46 -1.81 -5.98 -12.07
CA GLU A 46 -1.32 -7.35 -12.29
C GLU A 46 0.20 -7.49 -12.08
N ALA A 47 0.94 -6.38 -12.10
CA ALA A 47 2.41 -6.38 -11.93
C ALA A 47 2.88 -6.70 -10.49
N VAL A 48 1.95 -6.75 -9.51
CA VAL A 48 2.27 -6.99 -8.10
C VAL A 48 1.24 -7.88 -7.43
N ILE A 49 1.71 -8.70 -6.49
CA ILE A 49 0.85 -9.32 -5.48
C ILE A 49 0.93 -8.43 -4.23
N SER A 50 -0.21 -7.96 -3.74
CA SER A 50 -0.28 -7.06 -2.58
C SER A 50 -1.09 -7.66 -1.43
N ALA A 51 -0.68 -7.33 -0.20
CA ALA A 51 -1.41 -7.66 1.02
C ALA A 51 -1.31 -6.51 2.02
N LEU A 52 -2.43 -6.16 2.64
CA LEU A 52 -2.51 -5.16 3.71
C LEU A 52 -2.93 -5.84 5.01
N SER A 53 -2.00 -5.95 5.96
CA SER A 53 -2.30 -6.43 7.31
C SER A 53 -2.73 -5.27 8.20
N PRO A 54 -3.82 -5.39 8.98
CA PRO A 54 -4.25 -4.36 9.93
C PRO A 54 -3.46 -4.38 11.24
N ILE A 55 -2.36 -5.14 11.34
CA ILE A 55 -1.51 -5.14 12.53
C ILE A 55 -0.91 -3.74 12.78
N GLY A 56 -0.96 -3.29 14.03
CA GLY A 56 -0.57 -1.92 14.39
C GLY A 56 -1.49 -0.90 13.69
N ASP A 57 -0.90 0.06 12.99
CA ASP A 57 -1.60 1.00 12.11
C ASP A 57 -1.31 0.71 10.62
N GLY A 58 -1.18 -0.57 10.27
CA GLY A 58 -1.14 -1.06 8.91
C GLY A 58 0.26 -1.43 8.42
N LEU A 59 0.39 -2.63 7.85
CA LEU A 59 1.57 -3.10 7.16
C LEU A 59 1.19 -3.52 5.73
N LEU A 60 1.63 -2.73 4.75
CA LEU A 60 1.44 -3.05 3.34
C LEU A 60 2.68 -3.80 2.82
N GLN A 61 2.44 -4.97 2.25
CA GLN A 61 3.44 -5.73 1.50
C GLN A 61 3.04 -5.73 0.03
N LEU A 62 4.02 -5.52 -0.86
CA LEU A 62 3.86 -5.72 -2.29
C LEU A 62 5.09 -6.45 -2.86
N THR A 63 4.83 -7.54 -3.56
CA THR A 63 5.86 -8.34 -4.24
C THR A 63 5.69 -8.16 -5.74
N ARG A 64 6.74 -7.72 -6.43
CA ARG A 64 6.74 -7.59 -7.89
C ARG A 64 6.71 -8.98 -8.52
N VAL A 65 5.82 -9.17 -9.48
CA VAL A 65 5.74 -10.39 -10.27
C VAL A 65 5.98 -10.09 -11.75
N GLU A 66 6.37 -11.10 -12.51
CA GLU A 66 6.28 -11.02 -13.97
C GLU A 66 4.80 -11.06 -14.37
N PRO A 67 4.36 -10.19 -15.32
CA PRO A 67 3.01 -10.23 -15.84
C PRO A 67 2.66 -11.59 -16.48
#